data_AF-A0A5X3G0Y4-F1
#
_entry.id   AF-A0A5X3G0Y4-F1
#
_cell.length_a   1.000
_cell.length_b   1.000
_cell.length_c   1.000
_cell.angle_alpha   90.00
_cell.angle_beta   90.00
_cell.angle_gamma   90.00
#
_symmetry.space_group_name_H-M   'P 1'
#
loop_
_entity.id
_entity.type
_entity.pdbx_description
1 polymer ?
#
loop_
_entity_poly.entity_id
_entity_poly.type
_entity_poly.pdbx_seq_one_letter_code
_entity_poly.pdbx_strand_id
1 'polypeptide(L)'
;MALNYINLDHLTREYMKKEFQYDQEKNGFYLSNFLSENGKEQWPTLLGEAIEYDDSWLENEIIRRGLLAQFYPRRKPRSTEMMQAKVPVTAAQTLAEGEFNRLYARGLSARVISEGDEFVEVYRARYSEHPRPESEAIIGKKINPSAILQDLRDNPGVDTALGIPPGPNSGITIKKVE
;
A
#
# COMPACT_ATOMS: atom_id res chain seq x y z
N MET A 1 -7.43 7.21 -9.77
CA MET A 1 -7.35 6.16 -10.81
C MET A 1 -6.61 4.99 -10.22
N ALA A 2 -7.26 3.82 -10.22
CA ALA A 2 -6.73 2.56 -9.69
C ALA A 2 -5.39 2.20 -10.33
N LEU A 3 -4.56 1.49 -9.57
CA LEU A 3 -3.49 0.71 -10.17
C LEU A 3 -4.08 -0.49 -10.94
N ASN A 4 -3.53 -0.78 -12.11
CA ASN A 4 -3.88 -1.98 -12.85
C ASN A 4 -3.13 -3.19 -12.30
N TYR A 5 -3.76 -3.93 -11.38
CA TYR A 5 -3.15 -5.11 -10.73
C TYR A 5 -3.29 -6.39 -11.59
N ILE A 6 -2.23 -6.76 -12.30
CA ILE A 6 -2.20 -7.92 -13.24
C ILE A 6 -2.59 -9.25 -12.56
N ASN A 7 -2.20 -9.47 -11.30
CA ASN A 7 -2.45 -10.74 -10.60
C ASN A 7 -3.43 -10.57 -9.43
N LEU A 8 -4.34 -9.59 -9.45
CA LEU A 8 -5.40 -9.45 -8.43
C LEU A 8 -6.59 -10.37 -8.75
N ASP A 9 -6.32 -11.66 -8.83
CA ASP A 9 -7.32 -12.71 -8.99
C ASP A 9 -7.80 -13.26 -7.64
N HIS A 10 -8.75 -14.20 -7.67
CA HIS A 10 -9.29 -14.83 -6.47
C HIS A 10 -8.19 -15.46 -5.60
N LEU A 11 -7.19 -16.12 -6.21
CA LEU A 11 -6.15 -16.78 -5.44
C LEU A 11 -5.27 -15.75 -4.71
N THR A 12 -4.87 -14.67 -5.38
CA THR A 12 -4.12 -13.58 -4.70
C THR A 12 -4.94 -12.94 -3.59
N ARG A 13 -6.25 -12.74 -3.77
CA ARG A 13 -7.13 -12.21 -2.72
C ARG A 13 -7.16 -13.11 -1.48
N GLU A 14 -7.17 -14.43 -1.64
CA GLU A 14 -7.06 -15.36 -0.51
C GLU A 14 -5.73 -15.23 0.25
N TYR A 15 -4.61 -14.97 -0.43
CA TYR A 15 -3.35 -14.66 0.25
C TYR A 15 -3.34 -13.25 0.87
N MET A 16 -3.98 -12.26 0.24
CA MET A 16 -4.18 -10.93 0.86
C MET A 16 -4.99 -11.04 2.16
N LYS A 17 -6.02 -11.90 2.22
CA LYS A 17 -6.78 -12.19 3.45
C LYS A 17 -5.90 -12.78 4.55
N LYS A 18 -4.98 -13.69 4.21
CA LYS A 18 -4.01 -14.24 5.17
C LYS A 18 -3.07 -13.15 5.71
N GLU A 19 -2.59 -12.26 4.85
CA GLU A 19 -1.75 -11.14 5.27
C GLU A 19 -2.52 -10.11 6.12
N PHE A 20 -3.80 -9.89 5.81
CA PHE A 20 -4.68 -9.08 6.63
C PHE A 20 -4.88 -9.69 8.03
N GLN A 21 -5.13 -11.00 8.11
CA GLN A 21 -5.25 -11.72 9.38
C GLN A 21 -3.95 -11.64 10.19
N TYR A 22 -2.80 -11.77 9.53
CA TYR A 22 -1.49 -11.58 10.16
C TYR A 22 -1.37 -10.19 10.84
N ASP A 23 -1.80 -9.12 10.17
CA ASP A 23 -1.77 -7.78 10.75
C ASP A 23 -2.77 -7.62 11.88
N GLN A 24 -3.93 -8.26 11.78
CA GLN A 24 -4.94 -8.26 12.83
C GLN A 24 -4.44 -8.95 14.11
N GLU A 25 -3.78 -10.10 13.98
CA GLU A 25 -3.22 -10.84 15.11
C GLU A 25 -2.06 -10.09 15.78
N LYS A 26 -1.26 -9.36 14.99
CA LYS A 26 -0.10 -8.61 15.49
C LYS A 26 -0.37 -7.16 15.83
N ASN A 27 -1.60 -6.68 15.60
CA ASN A 27 -1.94 -5.25 15.63
C ASN A 27 -0.99 -4.41 14.77
N GLY A 28 -0.67 -4.92 13.57
CA GLY A 28 0.35 -4.38 12.65
C GLY A 28 -0.17 -3.38 11.62
N PHE A 29 -1.45 -3.02 11.66
CA PHE A 29 -2.03 -2.08 10.70
C PHE A 29 -1.37 -0.70 10.81
N TYR A 30 -0.97 -0.15 9.67
CA TYR A 30 -0.52 1.24 9.63
C TYR A 30 -1.70 2.19 9.80
N LEU A 31 -1.61 3.04 10.83
CA LEU A 31 -2.59 4.09 11.11
C LEU A 31 -2.02 5.44 10.67
N SER A 32 -2.41 5.88 9.46
CA SER A 32 -1.95 7.15 8.90
C SER A 32 -2.37 8.35 9.75
N ASN A 33 -1.49 9.35 9.81
CA ASN A 33 -1.77 10.66 10.42
C ASN A 33 -2.88 11.43 9.68
N PHE A 34 -3.25 11.02 8.46
CA PHE A 34 -4.37 11.61 7.73
C PHE A 34 -5.73 11.13 8.22
N LEU A 35 -5.79 10.00 8.94
CA LEU A 35 -7.03 9.50 9.51
C LEU A 35 -7.43 10.31 10.75
N SER A 36 -8.72 10.58 10.86
CA SER A 36 -9.35 11.01 12.12
C SER A 36 -9.31 9.88 13.15
N GLU A 37 -9.63 10.16 14.42
CA GLU A 37 -9.70 9.10 15.45
C GLU A 37 -10.72 8.02 15.08
N ASN A 38 -11.93 8.40 14.68
CA ASN A 38 -12.92 7.48 14.12
C ASN A 38 -12.42 6.77 12.83
N GLY A 39 -11.63 7.48 12.01
CA GLY A 39 -10.97 6.90 10.84
C GLY A 39 -10.02 5.76 11.19
N LYS A 40 -9.20 5.94 12.23
CA LYS A 40 -8.26 4.91 12.71
C LYS A 40 -8.99 3.69 13.26
N GLU A 41 -10.10 3.88 13.96
CA GLU A 41 -10.94 2.78 14.47
C GLU A 41 -11.56 1.96 13.34
N GLN A 42 -12.06 2.62 12.28
CA GLN A 42 -12.70 1.93 11.16
C GLN A 42 -11.70 1.38 10.12
N TRP A 43 -10.45 1.87 10.14
CA TRP A 43 -9.46 1.59 9.10
C TRP A 43 -9.19 0.10 8.89
N PRO A 44 -8.92 -0.73 9.92
CA PRO A 44 -8.71 -2.16 9.72
C PRO A 44 -9.90 -2.84 9.02
N THR A 45 -11.13 -2.54 9.46
CA THR A 45 -12.33 -3.14 8.85
C THR A 45 -12.47 -2.74 7.39
N LEU A 46 -12.29 -1.46 7.07
CA LEU A 46 -12.39 -0.97 5.69
C LEU A 46 -11.30 -1.55 4.79
N LEU A 47 -10.07 -1.70 5.28
CA LEU A 47 -8.99 -2.31 4.51
C LEU A 47 -9.29 -3.78 4.21
N GLY A 48 -9.92 -4.50 5.14
CA GLY A 48 -10.40 -5.87 4.93
C GLY A 48 -11.49 -5.96 3.86
N GLU A 49 -12.47 -5.05 3.88
CA GLU A 49 -13.52 -4.98 2.85
C GLU A 49 -12.94 -4.72 1.45
N ALA A 50 -11.90 -3.87 1.35
CA ALA A 50 -11.26 -3.54 0.09
C ALA A 50 -10.66 -4.75 -0.63
N ILE A 51 -10.33 -5.84 0.09
CA ILE A 51 -9.78 -7.08 -0.49
C ILE A 51 -10.76 -7.72 -1.49
N GLU A 52 -12.04 -7.38 -1.49
CA GLU A 52 -13.00 -7.85 -2.50
C GLU A 52 -13.11 -6.91 -3.73
N TYR A 53 -12.46 -5.75 -3.67
CA TYR A 53 -12.52 -4.69 -4.69
C TYR A 53 -11.11 -4.25 -5.14
N ASP A 54 -10.81 -2.95 -5.10
CA ASP A 54 -9.53 -2.36 -5.48
C ASP A 54 -9.25 -1.07 -4.68
N ASP A 55 -8.12 -0.43 -4.98
CA ASP A 55 -7.68 0.82 -4.36
C ASP A 55 -8.61 2.01 -4.69
N SER A 56 -9.27 2.03 -5.85
CA SER A 56 -10.24 3.09 -6.18
C SER A 56 -11.53 2.96 -5.38
N TRP A 57 -12.01 1.74 -5.13
CA TRP A 57 -13.13 1.49 -4.22
C TRP A 57 -12.78 1.95 -2.80
N LEU A 58 -11.58 1.60 -2.32
CA LEU A 58 -11.09 2.00 -1.00
C LEU A 58 -11.00 3.53 -0.87
N GLU A 59 -10.47 4.23 -1.88
CA GLU A 59 -10.44 5.70 -1.95
C GLU A 59 -11.83 6.31 -1.77
N ASN A 60 -12.81 5.81 -2.54
CA ASN A 60 -14.18 6.31 -2.49
C ASN A 60 -14.82 6.09 -1.11
N GLU A 61 -14.59 4.94 -0.49
CA GLU A 61 -15.15 4.65 0.84
C GLU A 61 -14.49 5.46 1.95
N ILE A 62 -13.19 5.77 1.86
CA ILE A 62 -12.52 6.72 2.78
C ILE A 62 -13.25 8.09 2.75
N ILE A 63 -13.56 8.58 1.56
CA ILE A 63 -14.23 9.88 1.36
C ILE A 63 -15.68 9.80 1.85
N ARG A 64 -16.42 8.80 1.39
CA ARG A 64 -17.85 8.62 1.69
C ARG A 64 -18.12 8.47 3.18
N ARG A 65 -17.26 7.74 3.90
CA ARG A 65 -17.38 7.53 5.36
C ARG A 65 -16.77 8.67 6.18
N GLY A 66 -16.13 9.66 5.55
CA GLY A 66 -15.56 10.81 6.22
C GLY A 66 -14.41 10.44 7.17
N LEU A 67 -13.53 9.53 6.77
CA LEU A 67 -12.50 8.97 7.68
C LEU A 67 -11.30 9.90 7.90
N LEU A 68 -11.09 10.89 7.04
CA LEU A 68 -9.94 11.79 7.10
C LEU A 68 -10.10 12.88 8.18
N ALA A 69 -9.00 13.19 8.86
CA ALA A 69 -8.91 14.35 9.72
C ALA A 69 -8.92 15.66 8.90
N GLN A 70 -9.27 16.78 9.55
CA GLN A 70 -9.12 18.10 8.91
C GLN A 70 -7.66 18.57 8.91
N PHE A 71 -6.94 18.28 9.98
CA PHE A 71 -5.54 18.63 10.19
C PHE A 71 -4.76 17.43 10.68
N TYR A 72 -3.48 17.37 10.33
CA TYR A 72 -2.55 16.34 10.78
C TYR A 72 -1.28 16.97 11.37
N PRO A 73 -0.66 16.31 12.36
CA PRO A 73 0.58 16.77 12.94
C PRO A 73 1.73 16.61 11.93
N ARG A 74 2.48 17.69 11.71
CA ARG A 74 3.65 17.73 10.85
C ARG A 74 4.79 18.45 11.56
N ARG A 75 6.02 17.95 11.42
CA ARG A 75 7.20 18.65 11.94
C ARG A 75 7.45 19.93 11.14
N LYS A 76 7.73 21.04 11.83
CA LYS A 76 8.10 22.30 11.18
C LYS A 76 9.43 22.13 10.41
N PRO A 77 9.56 22.74 9.22
CA PRO A 77 10.84 22.75 8.51
C PRO A 77 11.95 23.32 9.39
N ARG A 78 13.09 22.62 9.49
CA ARG A 78 14.28 23.03 10.26
C ARG A 78 14.04 23.25 11.78
N SER A 79 12.99 22.68 12.36
CA SER A 79 12.73 22.69 13.79
C SER A 79 12.32 21.30 14.30
N THR A 80 12.42 21.09 15.61
CA THR A 80 11.88 19.93 16.33
C THR A 80 10.43 20.13 16.75
N GLU A 81 9.89 21.35 16.61
CA GLU A 81 8.50 21.67 16.95
C GLU A 81 7.50 21.05 15.97
N MET A 82 6.34 20.64 16.52
CA MET A 82 5.19 20.17 15.75
C MET A 82 4.30 21.35 15.35
N MET A 83 3.71 21.27 14.16
CA MET A 83 2.64 22.16 13.69
C MET A 83 1.47 21.34 13.16
N GLN A 84 0.29 21.95 13.14
CA GLN A 84 -0.87 21.40 12.44
C GLN A 84 -0.82 21.84 10.98
N ALA A 85 -0.93 20.88 10.05
CA ALA A 85 -1.09 21.13 8.63
C ALA A 85 -2.44 20.61 8.16
N LYS A 86 -3.07 21.26 7.19
CA LYS A 86 -4.32 20.76 6.60
C LYS A 86 -4.06 19.44 5.89
N VAL A 87 -4.93 18.45 6.09
CA VAL A 87 -4.85 17.18 5.36
C VAL A 87 -4.98 17.46 3.85
N PRO A 88 -4.05 16.94 3.00
CA PRO A 88 -4.12 17.14 1.56
C PRO A 88 -5.42 16.61 0.95
N VAL A 89 -5.91 17.25 -0.10
CA VAL A 89 -7.10 16.77 -0.84
C VAL A 89 -6.87 15.40 -1.48
N THR A 90 -5.60 15.04 -1.74
CA THR A 90 -5.18 13.75 -2.29
C THR A 90 -4.96 12.68 -1.21
N ALA A 91 -5.25 12.97 0.06
CA ALA A 91 -4.94 12.05 1.17
C ALA A 91 -5.70 10.71 1.05
N ALA A 92 -6.96 10.74 0.62
CA ALA A 92 -7.74 9.52 0.40
C ALA A 92 -7.08 8.62 -0.65
N GLN A 93 -6.78 9.19 -1.82
CA GLN A 93 -6.08 8.49 -2.90
C GLN A 93 -4.72 7.94 -2.44
N THR A 94 -3.92 8.78 -1.78
CA THR A 94 -2.57 8.44 -1.32
C THR A 94 -2.61 7.27 -0.35
N LEU A 95 -3.57 7.27 0.57
CA LEU A 95 -3.73 6.22 1.57
C LEU A 95 -4.26 4.92 0.94
N ALA A 96 -5.29 5.03 0.11
CA ALA A 96 -5.91 3.88 -0.55
C ALA A 96 -4.94 3.16 -1.49
N GLU A 97 -4.31 3.90 -2.40
CA GLU A 97 -3.31 3.35 -3.33
C GLU A 97 -2.14 2.73 -2.58
N GLY A 98 -1.57 3.46 -1.61
CA GLY A 98 -0.40 3.01 -0.86
C GLY A 98 -0.66 1.71 -0.10
N GLU A 99 -1.66 1.70 0.78
CA GLU A 99 -1.90 0.57 1.68
C GLU A 99 -2.50 -0.64 0.95
N PHE A 100 -3.37 -0.42 -0.04
CA PHE A 100 -3.87 -1.52 -0.87
C PHE A 100 -2.75 -2.14 -1.71
N ASN A 101 -1.87 -1.33 -2.31
CA ASN A 101 -0.73 -1.84 -3.08
C ASN A 101 0.25 -2.62 -2.19
N ARG A 102 0.50 -2.18 -0.95
CA ARG A 102 1.32 -2.91 0.02
C ARG A 102 0.69 -4.25 0.39
N LEU A 103 -0.61 -4.28 0.66
CA LEU A 103 -1.34 -5.50 0.97
C LEU A 103 -1.35 -6.47 -0.22
N TYR A 104 -1.59 -5.96 -1.43
CA TYR A 104 -1.50 -6.72 -2.66
C TYR A 104 -0.10 -7.31 -2.87
N ALA A 105 0.96 -6.51 -2.71
CA ALA A 105 2.33 -6.97 -2.87
C ALA A 105 2.68 -8.08 -1.87
N ARG A 106 2.27 -7.94 -0.60
CA ARG A 106 2.42 -9.00 0.40
C ARG A 106 1.64 -10.26 0.02
N GLY A 107 0.37 -10.12 -0.36
CA GLY A 107 -0.47 -11.24 -0.76
C GLY A 107 0.08 -11.99 -1.98
N LEU A 108 0.53 -11.26 -3.00
CA LEU A 108 1.15 -11.86 -4.18
C LEU A 108 2.48 -12.54 -3.84
N SER A 109 3.34 -11.90 -3.03
CA SER A 109 4.59 -12.52 -2.58
C SER A 109 4.33 -13.81 -1.80
N ALA A 110 3.37 -13.82 -0.88
CA ALA A 110 2.99 -15.02 -0.13
C ALA A 110 2.46 -16.13 -1.04
N ARG A 111 1.67 -15.77 -2.06
CA ARG A 111 1.20 -16.69 -3.09
C ARG A 111 2.35 -17.32 -3.88
N VAL A 112 3.24 -16.49 -4.43
CA VAL A 112 4.37 -16.92 -5.27
C VAL A 112 5.30 -17.86 -4.50
N ILE A 113 5.58 -17.55 -3.23
CA ILE A 113 6.34 -18.44 -2.32
C ILE A 113 5.63 -19.80 -2.18
N SER A 114 4.32 -19.79 -1.99
CA SER A 114 3.53 -21.02 -1.83
C SER A 114 3.42 -21.84 -3.11
N GLU A 115 3.54 -21.23 -4.28
CA GLU A 115 3.55 -21.89 -5.59
C GLU A 115 4.96 -22.43 -5.94
N GLY A 116 6.00 -22.08 -5.17
CA GLY A 116 7.38 -22.51 -5.38
C GLY A 116 8.17 -21.65 -6.36
N ASP A 117 7.63 -20.50 -6.75
CA ASP A 117 8.28 -19.57 -7.68
C ASP A 117 9.32 -18.70 -6.93
N GLU A 118 10.49 -18.50 -7.55
CA GLU A 118 11.61 -17.80 -6.91
C GLU A 118 11.56 -16.27 -7.04
N PHE A 119 10.79 -15.75 -7.99
CA PHE A 119 10.82 -14.34 -8.37
C PHE A 119 9.45 -13.75 -8.66
N VAL A 120 9.31 -12.47 -8.32
CA VAL A 120 8.30 -11.56 -8.88
C VAL A 120 9.00 -10.49 -9.70
N GLU A 121 8.28 -9.87 -10.63
CA GLU A 121 8.78 -8.79 -11.47
C GLU A 121 8.08 -7.47 -11.14
N VAL A 122 8.87 -6.41 -11.01
CA VAL A 122 8.35 -5.05 -10.82
C VAL A 122 7.83 -4.48 -12.14
N TYR A 123 6.65 -3.85 -12.12
CA TYR A 123 6.09 -3.19 -13.30
C TYR A 123 5.34 -1.90 -12.95
N ARG A 124 5.03 -1.12 -13.99
CA ARG A 124 4.20 0.09 -13.91
C ARG A 124 2.73 -0.26 -14.06
N ALA A 125 1.97 -0.14 -12.97
CA ALA A 125 0.54 -0.37 -12.91
C ALA A 125 -0.30 0.88 -13.20
N ARG A 126 0.30 2.07 -13.22
CA ARG A 126 -0.38 3.31 -13.66
C ARG A 126 0.53 4.19 -14.49
N TYR A 127 -0.03 4.73 -15.58
CA TYR A 127 0.63 5.72 -16.41
C TYR A 127 1.03 6.95 -15.58
N SER A 128 2.24 7.46 -15.85
CA SER A 128 2.73 8.73 -15.32
C SER A 128 3.41 9.47 -16.45
N GLU A 129 3.01 10.72 -16.68
CA GLU A 129 3.62 11.59 -17.69
C GLU A 129 5.04 12.01 -17.29
N HIS A 130 5.28 12.15 -15.98
CA HIS A 130 6.57 12.51 -15.40
C HIS A 130 6.97 11.52 -14.32
N PRO A 131 7.37 10.29 -14.70
CA PRO A 131 7.75 9.27 -13.74
C PRO A 131 9.06 9.67 -13.05
N ARG A 132 9.18 9.36 -11.76
CA ARG A 132 10.41 9.61 -11.02
C ARG A 132 11.51 8.66 -11.53
N PRO A 133 12.76 9.12 -11.74
CA PRO A 133 13.83 8.27 -12.27
C PRO A 133 14.07 7.00 -11.46
N GLU A 134 13.96 7.08 -10.13
CA GLU A 134 14.11 5.94 -9.23
C GLU A 134 13.01 4.88 -9.40
N SER A 135 11.79 5.29 -9.74
CA SER A 135 10.68 4.38 -10.02
C SER A 135 10.86 3.67 -11.37
N GLU A 136 11.38 4.37 -12.38
CA GLU A 136 11.70 3.77 -13.69
C GLU A 136 12.84 2.76 -13.58
N ALA A 137 13.88 3.08 -12.80
CA ALA A 137 15.07 2.25 -12.66
C ALA A 137 14.83 0.87 -12.02
N ILE A 138 13.65 0.62 -11.46
CA ILE A 138 13.29 -0.68 -10.86
C ILE A 138 12.32 -1.51 -11.70
N ILE A 139 11.72 -0.95 -12.74
CA ILE A 139 10.80 -1.70 -13.63
C ILE A 139 11.57 -2.84 -14.31
N GLY A 140 10.94 -4.02 -14.40
CA GLY A 140 11.51 -5.25 -14.97
C GLY A 140 12.47 -5.99 -14.05
N LYS A 141 12.81 -5.45 -12.86
CA LYS A 141 13.65 -6.16 -11.90
C LYS A 141 12.92 -7.38 -11.35
N LYS A 142 13.61 -8.52 -11.35
CA LYS A 142 13.19 -9.75 -10.69
C LYS A 142 13.68 -9.75 -9.24
N ILE A 143 12.77 -9.99 -8.30
CA ILE A 143 13.05 -9.85 -6.88
C ILE A 143 12.49 -11.06 -6.14
N ASN A 144 13.23 -11.50 -5.13
CA ASN A 144 12.80 -12.61 -4.30
C ASN A 144 11.53 -12.22 -3.50
N PRO A 145 10.43 -12.97 -3.61
CA PRO A 145 9.17 -12.64 -2.95
C PRO A 145 9.27 -12.70 -1.41
N SER A 146 10.12 -13.56 -0.85
CA SER A 146 10.34 -13.63 0.60
C SER A 146 10.99 -12.36 1.14
N ALA A 147 11.89 -11.75 0.36
CA ALA A 147 12.50 -10.47 0.73
C ALA A 147 11.46 -9.35 0.78
N ILE A 148 10.58 -9.24 -0.23
CA ILE A 148 9.49 -8.25 -0.28
C ILE A 148 8.52 -8.46 0.89
N LEU A 149 8.08 -9.70 1.09
CA LEU A 149 7.11 -10.04 2.13
C LEU A 149 7.63 -9.68 3.52
N GLN A 150 8.90 -10.02 3.81
CA GLN A 150 9.52 -9.72 5.09
C GLN A 150 9.70 -8.20 5.29
N ASP A 151 10.24 -7.50 4.29
CA ASP A 151 10.46 -6.06 4.33
C ASP A 151 9.17 -5.28 4.56
N LEU A 152 8.06 -5.69 3.92
CA LEU A 152 6.76 -5.04 4.08
C LEU A 152 6.08 -5.33 5.42
N ARG A 153 6.30 -6.51 6.00
CA ARG A 153 5.80 -6.87 7.35
C ARG A 153 6.54 -6.12 8.45
N ASP A 154 7.85 -5.92 8.30
CA ASP A 154 8.68 -5.28 9.32
C ASP A 154 8.55 -3.75 9.34
N ASN A 155 8.11 -3.16 8.23
CA ASN A 155 8.14 -1.70 8.03
C ASN A 155 6.75 -1.10 7.69
N PRO A 156 5.69 -1.30 8.49
CA PRO A 156 4.35 -0.81 8.17
C PRO A 156 4.31 0.72 7.99
N GLY A 157 3.69 1.18 6.90
CA GLY A 157 3.46 2.61 6.65
C GLY A 157 4.68 3.50 6.36
N VAL A 158 5.88 2.93 6.29
CA VAL A 158 7.10 3.66 5.94
C VAL A 158 7.70 3.15 4.63
N ASP A 159 8.55 3.96 4.00
CA ASP A 159 9.32 3.54 2.84
C ASP A 159 10.23 2.37 3.24
N THR A 160 10.22 1.31 2.44
CA THR A 160 10.90 0.07 2.78
C THR A 160 12.33 0.02 2.23
N ALA A 161 13.18 -0.85 2.77
CA ALA A 161 14.58 -0.93 2.34
C ALA A 161 14.73 -1.40 0.88
N LEU A 162 13.79 -2.24 0.41
CA LEU A 162 13.73 -2.66 -0.98
C LEU A 162 13.05 -1.63 -1.89
N GLY A 163 12.37 -0.63 -1.31
CA GLY A 163 11.65 0.41 -2.03
C GLY A 163 10.47 -0.12 -2.84
N ILE A 164 9.82 -1.22 -2.41
CA ILE A 164 8.75 -1.87 -3.17
C ILE A 164 7.58 -2.25 -2.26
N PRO A 165 6.37 -1.71 -2.54
CA PRO A 165 6.09 -0.68 -3.54
C PRO A 165 6.78 0.66 -3.18
N PRO A 166 7.28 1.42 -4.18
CA PRO A 166 8.04 2.66 -3.96
C PRO A 166 7.10 3.81 -3.58
N GLY A 167 6.76 3.93 -2.30
CA GLY A 167 5.97 5.03 -1.75
C GLY A 167 4.62 5.28 -2.45
N PRO A 168 3.85 6.26 -1.97
CA PRO A 168 2.58 6.61 -2.59
C PRO A 168 2.77 7.34 -3.93
N ASN A 169 1.82 7.14 -4.86
CA ASN A 169 1.73 7.79 -6.17
C ASN A 169 2.80 7.40 -7.19
N SER A 170 3.62 6.39 -6.94
CA SER A 170 4.62 5.92 -7.91
C SER A 170 3.99 5.19 -9.11
N GLY A 171 2.83 4.58 -8.91
CA GLY A 171 2.19 3.73 -9.90
C GLY A 171 2.96 2.43 -10.18
N ILE A 172 3.80 1.98 -9.25
CA ILE A 172 4.64 0.78 -9.37
C ILE A 172 4.14 -0.32 -8.43
N THR A 173 4.12 -1.56 -8.92
CA THR A 173 3.81 -2.74 -8.11
C THR A 173 4.52 -3.97 -8.69
N ILE A 174 4.14 -5.17 -8.24
CA ILE A 174 4.74 -6.45 -8.65
C ILE A 174 3.73 -7.38 -9.32
N LYS A 175 4.22 -8.17 -10.27
CA LYS A 175 3.50 -9.24 -10.96
C LYS A 175 4.30 -10.54 -10.83
N LYS A 176 3.63 -11.67 -11.08
CA LYS A 176 4.31 -12.95 -11.32
C LYS A 176 5.25 -12.84 -12.53
N VAL A 177 6.35 -13.58 -12.51
CA VAL A 177 7.18 -13.81 -13.69
C VAL A 177 6.46 -14.81 -14.59
N GLU A 178 6.44 -14.56 -15.90
CA GLU A 178 5.95 -15.51 -16.92
C GLU A 178 6.89 -16.70 -17.13
#